data_AF-A0A938Q343-F1
#
_entry.id   AF-A0A938Q343-F1
#
_cell.length_a   1.000
_cell.length_b   1.000
_cell.length_c   1.000
_cell.angle_alpha   90.00
_cell.angle_beta   90.00
_cell.angle_gamma   90.00
#
_symmetry.space_group_name_H-M   'P 1'
#
loop_
_entity.id
_entity.type
_entity.pdbx_description
1 polymer ?
#
loop_
_entity_poly.entity_id
_entity_poly.type
_entity_poly.pdbx_seq_one_letter_code
_entity_poly.pdbx_strand_id
1 'polypeptide(L)'
;EAAKACIGVVPQELNLNQFETPETIVVNQAGFYGIPRRVAGERAEKYLKQLSLWDKRHKMTRTLSGGMKRRLMIARALVHEPRLLILDEPTAGVDIEIRRSMWDFLRELNAAGTTIILTTHYLEEAESLCRNIAIIDRGRIAESDRMDRLLLKLHTESFVLSLREAVGTVPSVPGYDIRLVDPHTLEVEVSKDRDLNDLFAYLSTERIHVVTLRNKVNRLEEIFMRLVDKSGAAA
;
A
#
# COMPACT_ATOMS: atom_id res chain seq x y z
N GLU A 1 -27.55 -12.64 -10.06
CA GLU A 1 -27.62 -11.15 -10.02
C GLU A 1 -27.43 -10.55 -8.63
N ALA A 2 -28.01 -11.11 -7.56
CA ALA A 2 -27.85 -10.61 -6.19
C ALA A 2 -26.40 -10.38 -5.74
N ALA A 3 -25.45 -11.26 -6.14
CA ALA A 3 -24.04 -11.08 -5.81
C ALA A 3 -23.43 -9.80 -6.41
N LYS A 4 -23.77 -9.44 -7.65
CA LYS A 4 -23.24 -8.23 -8.32
C LYS A 4 -23.69 -6.96 -7.60
N ALA A 5 -24.92 -6.96 -7.07
CA ALA A 5 -25.46 -5.84 -6.30
C ALA A 5 -24.69 -5.57 -5.00
N CYS A 6 -23.93 -6.55 -4.49
CA CYS A 6 -23.12 -6.42 -3.28
C CYS A 6 -21.68 -5.98 -3.55
N ILE A 7 -21.27 -5.81 -4.82
CA ILE A 7 -19.89 -5.55 -5.21
C ILE A 7 -19.77 -4.13 -5.75
N GLY A 8 -18.83 -3.35 -5.21
CA GLY A 8 -18.34 -2.12 -5.81
C GLY A 8 -17.03 -2.40 -6.54
N VAL A 9 -16.89 -1.92 -7.78
CA VAL A 9 -15.67 -2.13 -8.58
C VAL A 9 -15.10 -0.78 -9.02
N VAL A 10 -13.81 -0.60 -8.80
CA VAL A 10 -13.03 0.54 -9.25
C VAL A 10 -11.90 0.02 -10.16
N PRO A 11 -12.08 0.06 -11.49
CA PRO A 11 -11.05 -0.37 -12.44
C PRO A 11 -9.84 0.58 -12.45
N GLN A 12 -8.69 0.15 -12.99
CA GLN A 12 -7.51 1.00 -13.20
C GLN A 12 -7.81 2.18 -14.15
N GLU A 13 -8.55 1.94 -15.24
CA GLU A 13 -8.93 2.99 -16.19
C GLU A 13 -10.08 3.88 -15.68
N LEU A 14 -9.98 5.20 -15.92
CA LEU A 14 -11.01 6.16 -15.54
C LEU A 14 -12.17 6.12 -16.54
N ASN A 15 -13.32 5.57 -16.12
CA ASN A 15 -14.54 5.49 -16.95
C ASN A 15 -15.65 6.44 -16.47
N LEU A 16 -15.35 7.74 -16.40
CA LEU A 16 -16.29 8.78 -15.98
C LEU A 16 -16.79 9.59 -17.17
N ASN A 17 -18.08 9.96 -17.16
CA ASN A 17 -18.60 10.92 -18.13
C ASN A 17 -17.98 12.31 -17.87
N GLN A 18 -17.22 12.80 -18.85
CA GLN A 18 -16.46 14.04 -18.74
C GLN A 18 -17.34 15.31 -18.68
N PHE A 19 -18.57 15.21 -19.16
CA PHE A 19 -19.55 16.30 -19.25
C PHE A 19 -20.58 16.28 -18.12
N GLU A 20 -20.48 15.36 -17.18
CA GLU A 20 -21.31 15.32 -15.99
C GLU A 20 -20.58 15.87 -14.77
N THR A 21 -21.36 16.27 -13.77
CA THR A 21 -20.86 16.70 -12.47
C THR A 21 -20.66 15.48 -11.55
N PRO A 22 -19.74 15.54 -10.57
CA PRO A 22 -19.52 14.46 -9.62
C PRO A 22 -20.79 13.98 -8.91
N GLU A 23 -21.63 14.91 -8.47
CA GLU A 23 -22.90 14.58 -7.82
C GLU A 23 -23.82 13.79 -8.75
N THR A 24 -23.99 14.27 -9.98
CA THR A 24 -24.84 13.60 -10.99
C THR A 24 -24.33 12.19 -11.27
N ILE A 25 -23.02 12.00 -11.42
CA ILE A 25 -22.43 10.67 -11.66
C ILE A 25 -22.75 9.72 -10.51
N VAL A 26 -22.57 10.16 -9.26
CA VAL A 26 -22.80 9.31 -8.07
C VAL A 26 -24.29 9.01 -7.90
N VAL A 27 -25.16 10.02 -8.06
CA VAL A 27 -26.62 9.85 -7.95
C VAL A 27 -27.17 8.96 -9.07
N ASN A 28 -26.70 9.13 -10.31
CA ASN A 28 -27.11 8.30 -11.44
C ASN A 28 -26.70 6.84 -11.23
N GLN A 29 -25.49 6.60 -10.70
CA GLN A 29 -25.04 5.26 -10.36
C GLN A 29 -25.99 4.60 -9.36
N ALA A 30 -26.42 5.32 -8.31
CA ALA A 30 -27.37 4.79 -7.33
C ALA A 30 -28.70 4.40 -7.97
N GLY A 31 -29.15 5.15 -8.98
CA GLY A 31 -30.35 4.85 -9.76
C GLY A 31 -30.31 3.48 -10.45
N PHE A 32 -29.15 3.07 -10.98
CA PHE A 32 -28.98 1.73 -11.56
C PHE A 32 -29.14 0.59 -10.53
N TYR A 33 -28.99 0.89 -9.24
CA TYR A 33 -29.21 -0.06 -8.14
C TYR A 33 -30.61 0.10 -7.50
N GLY A 34 -31.50 0.88 -8.13
CA GLY A 34 -32.87 1.09 -7.64
C GLY A 34 -32.97 1.98 -6.40
N ILE A 35 -31.92 2.73 -6.06
CA ILE A 35 -31.89 3.58 -4.87
C ILE A 35 -32.68 4.87 -5.16
N PRO A 36 -33.66 5.25 -4.32
CA PRO A 36 -34.43 6.48 -4.52
C PRO A 36 -33.53 7.72 -4.53
N ARG A 37 -33.83 8.68 -5.42
CA ARG A 37 -33.01 9.88 -5.63
C ARG A 37 -32.70 10.67 -4.34
N ARG A 38 -33.64 10.74 -3.40
CA ARG A 38 -33.43 11.38 -2.09
C ARG A 38 -32.30 10.70 -1.30
N VAL A 39 -32.37 9.37 -1.18
CA VAL A 39 -31.36 8.56 -0.48
C VAL A 39 -30.03 8.60 -1.24
N ALA A 40 -30.07 8.58 -2.58
CA ALA A 40 -28.88 8.72 -3.41
C ALA A 40 -28.17 10.06 -3.18
N GLY A 41 -28.91 11.17 -3.01
CA GLY A 41 -28.36 12.47 -2.68
C GLY A 41 -27.65 12.49 -1.32
N GLU A 42 -28.29 11.92 -0.29
CA GLU A 42 -27.72 11.80 1.05
C GLU A 42 -26.41 10.99 1.04
N ARG A 43 -26.39 9.87 0.30
CA ARG A 43 -25.19 9.04 0.13
C ARG A 43 -24.11 9.72 -0.71
N ALA A 44 -24.50 10.42 -1.77
CA ALA A 44 -23.58 11.19 -2.59
C ALA A 44 -22.88 12.26 -1.75
N GLU A 45 -23.62 12.98 -0.92
CA GLU A 45 -23.06 13.96 0.01
C GLU A 45 -22.08 13.33 1.00
N LYS A 46 -22.47 12.24 1.66
CA LYS A 46 -21.61 11.47 2.56
C LYS A 46 -20.27 11.12 1.91
N TYR A 47 -20.29 10.43 0.76
CA TYR A 47 -19.07 9.93 0.14
C TYR A 47 -18.24 11.02 -0.53
N LEU A 48 -18.86 12.02 -1.16
CA LEU A 48 -18.13 13.14 -1.75
C LEU A 48 -17.47 14.01 -0.67
N LYS A 49 -18.04 14.12 0.54
CA LYS A 49 -17.39 14.78 1.68
C LYS A 49 -16.20 13.97 2.20
N GLN A 50 -16.39 12.67 2.45
CA GLN A 50 -15.32 11.78 2.93
C GLN A 50 -14.11 11.73 1.97
N LEU A 51 -14.36 11.90 0.67
CA LEU A 51 -13.33 11.89 -0.36
C LEU A 51 -12.86 13.29 -0.79
N SER A 52 -13.18 14.34 -0.02
CA SER A 52 -12.75 15.72 -0.28
C SER A 52 -13.06 16.20 -1.71
N LEU A 53 -14.28 15.94 -2.17
CA LEU A 53 -14.81 16.31 -3.50
C LEU A 53 -16.09 17.15 -3.44
N TRP A 54 -16.68 17.34 -2.25
CA TRP A 54 -17.96 18.02 -2.08
C TRP A 54 -18.00 19.45 -2.64
N ASP A 55 -16.92 20.22 -2.49
CA ASP A 55 -16.84 21.60 -3.00
C ASP A 55 -16.77 21.65 -4.53
N LYS A 56 -16.47 20.52 -5.17
CA LYS A 56 -16.39 20.38 -6.63
C LYS A 56 -17.57 19.61 -7.21
N ARG A 57 -18.59 19.29 -6.39
CA ARG A 57 -19.72 18.44 -6.78
C ARG A 57 -20.53 18.94 -7.98
N HIS A 58 -20.49 20.25 -8.26
CA HIS A 58 -21.15 20.89 -9.41
C HIS A 58 -20.17 21.31 -10.53
N LYS A 59 -18.88 20.98 -10.42
CA LYS A 59 -17.89 21.24 -11.47
C LYS A 59 -17.93 20.11 -12.50
N MET A 60 -17.60 20.42 -13.75
CA MET A 60 -17.53 19.41 -14.81
C MET A 60 -16.38 18.45 -14.55
N THR A 61 -16.62 17.14 -14.68
CA THR A 61 -15.63 16.10 -14.37
C THR A 61 -14.35 16.24 -15.20
N ARG A 62 -14.42 16.75 -16.44
CA ARG A 62 -13.23 17.05 -17.26
C ARG A 62 -12.22 18.00 -16.58
N THR A 63 -12.69 18.88 -15.70
CA THR A 63 -11.86 19.88 -15.00
C THR A 63 -11.18 19.34 -13.74
N LEU A 64 -11.50 18.10 -13.34
CA LEU A 64 -10.89 17.46 -12.17
C LEU A 64 -9.50 16.93 -12.50
N SER A 65 -8.59 16.96 -11.52
CA SER A 65 -7.29 16.29 -11.63
C SER A 65 -7.45 14.76 -11.69
N GLY A 66 -6.41 14.04 -12.12
CA GLY A 66 -6.42 12.57 -12.15
C GLY A 66 -6.77 11.96 -10.80
N GLY A 67 -6.13 12.42 -9.72
CA GLY A 67 -6.45 11.98 -8.36
C GLY A 67 -7.89 12.28 -7.94
N MET A 68 -8.46 13.43 -8.32
CA MET A 68 -9.86 13.75 -8.03
C MET A 68 -10.83 12.83 -8.78
N LYS A 69 -10.53 12.51 -10.05
CA LYS A 69 -11.31 11.53 -10.83
C LYS A 69 -11.24 10.14 -10.20
N ARG A 70 -10.07 9.75 -9.69
CA ARG A 70 -9.88 8.48 -8.97
C ARG A 70 -10.74 8.40 -7.70
N ARG A 71 -10.75 9.47 -6.90
CA ARG A 71 -11.63 9.58 -5.73
C ARG A 71 -13.11 9.52 -6.11
N LEU A 72 -13.50 10.17 -7.20
CA LEU A 72 -14.88 10.13 -7.69
C LEU A 72 -15.30 8.71 -8.12
N MET A 73 -14.40 7.93 -8.72
CA MET A 73 -14.66 6.52 -9.04
C MET A 73 -14.97 5.69 -7.79
N ILE A 74 -14.25 5.93 -6.70
CA ILE A 74 -14.48 5.27 -5.41
C ILE A 74 -15.83 5.71 -4.84
N ALA A 75 -16.14 7.00 -4.83
CA ALA A 75 -17.45 7.50 -4.39
C ALA A 75 -18.60 6.85 -5.18
N ARG A 76 -18.46 6.74 -6.50
CA ARG A 76 -19.41 6.05 -7.38
C ARG A 76 -19.57 4.58 -7.01
N ALA A 77 -18.47 3.87 -6.73
CA ALA A 77 -18.51 2.46 -6.36
C ALA A 77 -19.11 2.20 -4.96
N LEU A 78 -19.17 3.22 -4.09
CA LEU A 78 -19.67 3.09 -2.72
C LEU A 78 -21.14 3.52 -2.54
N VAL A 79 -21.74 4.18 -3.54
CA VAL A 79 -23.09 4.77 -3.38
C VAL A 79 -24.19 3.75 -3.07
N HIS A 80 -24.00 2.50 -3.49
CA HIS A 80 -24.92 1.39 -3.18
C HIS A 80 -24.54 0.63 -1.91
N GLU A 81 -23.56 1.11 -1.15
CA GLU A 81 -23.06 0.54 0.11
C GLU A 81 -22.71 -0.95 -0.02
N PRO A 82 -21.76 -1.30 -0.92
CA PRO A 82 -21.40 -2.68 -1.18
C PRO A 82 -20.77 -3.37 0.04
N ARG A 83 -20.98 -4.69 0.13
CA ARG A 83 -20.32 -5.54 1.13
C ARG A 83 -18.88 -5.86 0.73
N LEU A 84 -18.58 -5.87 -0.58
CA LEU A 84 -17.26 -6.12 -1.14
C LEU A 84 -16.87 -4.97 -2.08
N LEU A 85 -15.72 -4.35 -1.83
CA LEU A 85 -15.12 -3.35 -2.70
C LEU A 85 -13.87 -3.94 -3.37
N ILE A 86 -13.80 -3.85 -4.69
CA ILE A 86 -12.63 -4.26 -5.49
C ILE A 86 -11.98 -3.00 -6.06
N LEU A 87 -10.71 -2.82 -5.75
CA LEU A 87 -9.90 -1.67 -6.14
C LEU A 87 -8.72 -2.14 -6.98
N ASP A 88 -8.67 -1.70 -8.23
CA ASP A 88 -7.59 -2.07 -9.15
C ASP A 88 -6.55 -0.95 -9.26
N GLU A 89 -5.43 -1.06 -8.54
CA GLU A 89 -4.42 -0.01 -8.37
C GLU A 89 -5.01 1.35 -7.91
N PRO A 90 -5.64 1.43 -6.72
CA PRO A 90 -6.41 2.61 -6.31
C PRO A 90 -5.58 3.90 -6.22
N THR A 91 -4.29 3.79 -5.93
CA THR A 91 -3.40 4.93 -5.65
C THR A 91 -2.38 5.22 -6.76
N ALA A 92 -2.48 4.54 -7.91
CA ALA A 92 -1.63 4.81 -9.07
C ALA A 92 -1.81 6.24 -9.60
N GLY A 93 -0.68 6.94 -9.82
CA GLY A 93 -0.68 8.30 -10.34
C GLY A 93 -1.24 9.36 -9.39
N VAL A 94 -1.35 9.04 -8.09
CA VAL A 94 -1.83 9.93 -7.03
C VAL A 94 -0.67 10.42 -6.17
N ASP A 95 -0.69 11.72 -5.84
CA ASP A 95 0.28 12.37 -4.95
C ASP A 95 0.30 11.73 -3.55
N ILE A 96 1.43 11.86 -2.84
CA ILE A 96 1.69 11.27 -1.52
C ILE A 96 0.64 11.71 -0.50
N GLU A 97 0.27 12.98 -0.45
CA GLU A 97 -0.70 13.49 0.53
C GLU A 97 -2.08 12.86 0.32
N ILE A 98 -2.50 12.80 -0.95
CA ILE A 98 -3.78 12.21 -1.33
C ILE A 98 -3.76 10.69 -1.10
N ARG A 99 -2.63 10.03 -1.32
CA ARG A 99 -2.47 8.60 -1.05
C ARG A 99 -2.73 8.27 0.41
N ARG A 100 -2.16 9.04 1.35
CA ARG A 100 -2.37 8.83 2.79
C ARG A 100 -3.83 9.00 3.19
N SER A 101 -4.48 10.09 2.77
CA SER A 101 -5.91 10.30 3.04
C SER A 101 -6.80 9.19 2.45
N MET A 102 -6.44 8.65 1.27
CA MET A 102 -7.12 7.49 0.69
C MET A 102 -6.95 6.25 1.56
N TRP A 103 -5.73 5.98 2.04
CA TRP A 103 -5.46 4.85 2.91
C TRP A 103 -6.26 4.91 4.19
N ASP A 104 -6.29 6.08 4.85
CA ASP A 104 -7.08 6.28 6.07
C ASP A 104 -8.56 6.01 5.82
N PHE A 105 -9.10 6.56 4.72
CA PHE A 105 -10.48 6.30 4.30
C PHE A 105 -10.76 4.80 4.07
N LEU A 106 -9.87 4.07 3.38
CA LEU A 106 -10.04 2.64 3.14
C LEU A 106 -9.95 1.82 4.44
N ARG A 107 -9.09 2.21 5.39
CA ARG A 107 -9.02 1.57 6.71
C ARG A 107 -10.30 1.78 7.51
N GLU A 108 -10.84 3.00 7.54
CA GLU A 108 -12.11 3.31 8.18
C GLU A 108 -13.27 2.52 7.56
N LEU A 109 -13.32 2.46 6.23
CA LEU A 109 -14.33 1.70 5.50
C LEU A 109 -14.25 0.20 5.81
N ASN A 110 -13.03 -0.35 5.91
CA ASN A 110 -12.84 -1.74 6.31
C ASN A 110 -13.24 -1.99 7.75
N ALA A 111 -12.91 -1.08 8.67
CA ALA A 111 -13.31 -1.15 10.07
C ALA A 111 -14.83 -1.06 10.24
N ALA A 112 -15.52 -0.34 9.36
CA ALA A 112 -16.99 -0.29 9.29
C ALA A 112 -17.64 -1.56 8.73
N GLY A 113 -16.85 -2.56 8.29
CA GLY A 113 -17.33 -3.89 7.91
C GLY A 113 -17.32 -4.19 6.41
N THR A 114 -16.88 -3.26 5.55
CA THR A 114 -16.74 -3.53 4.11
C THR A 114 -15.50 -4.39 3.86
N THR A 115 -15.66 -5.50 3.14
CA THR A 115 -14.52 -6.30 2.67
C THR A 115 -13.87 -5.59 1.49
N ILE A 116 -12.54 -5.48 1.48
CA ILE A 116 -11.80 -4.79 0.42
C ILE A 116 -10.82 -5.78 -0.20
N ILE A 117 -10.84 -5.89 -1.52
CA ILE A 117 -9.79 -6.51 -2.33
C ILE A 117 -9.11 -5.38 -3.08
N LEU A 118 -7.79 -5.25 -2.92
CA LEU A 118 -7.00 -4.28 -3.65
C LEU A 118 -5.87 -5.00 -4.40
N THR A 119 -5.66 -4.60 -5.64
CA THR A 119 -4.45 -4.95 -6.40
C THR A 119 -3.52 -3.74 -6.35
N THR A 120 -2.22 -4.02 -6.20
CA THR A 120 -1.20 -2.98 -6.18
C THR A 120 0.14 -3.59 -6.53
N HIS A 121 0.97 -2.83 -7.24
CA HIS A 121 2.40 -3.09 -7.38
C HIS A 121 3.22 -2.34 -6.32
N TYR A 122 2.60 -1.50 -5.50
CA TYR A 122 3.25 -0.79 -4.40
C TYR A 122 3.19 -1.64 -3.14
N LEU A 123 4.31 -2.29 -2.79
CA LEU A 123 4.37 -3.19 -1.64
C LEU A 123 4.08 -2.49 -0.30
N GLU A 124 4.46 -1.22 -0.16
CA GLU A 124 4.13 -0.40 1.02
C GLU A 124 2.61 -0.26 1.23
N GLU A 125 1.82 -0.19 0.16
CA GLU A 125 0.36 -0.12 0.23
C GLU A 125 -0.22 -1.43 0.75
N ALA A 126 0.28 -2.56 0.23
CA ALA A 126 -0.14 -3.87 0.68
C ALA A 126 0.20 -4.09 2.16
N GLU A 127 1.41 -3.71 2.60
CA GLU A 127 1.82 -3.82 4.00
C GLU A 127 0.99 -2.92 4.92
N SER A 128 0.66 -1.69 4.49
CA SER A 128 -0.09 -0.73 5.32
C SER A 128 -1.58 -1.02 5.43
N LEU A 129 -2.19 -1.64 4.42
CA LEU A 129 -3.65 -1.81 4.32
C LEU A 129 -4.12 -3.25 4.51
N CYS A 130 -3.32 -4.25 4.16
CA CYS A 130 -3.78 -5.63 4.03
C CYS A 130 -3.43 -6.49 5.26
N ARG A 131 -4.43 -7.26 5.74
CA ARG A 131 -4.19 -8.34 6.71
C ARG A 131 -3.73 -9.64 6.05
N ASN A 132 -4.18 -9.85 4.82
CA ASN A 132 -3.92 -11.04 4.01
C ASN A 132 -3.38 -10.58 2.66
N ILE A 133 -2.43 -11.31 2.14
CA ILE A 133 -1.77 -11.00 0.88
C ILE A 133 -1.70 -12.26 0.02
N ALA A 134 -1.85 -12.07 -1.28
CA ALA A 134 -1.58 -13.08 -2.28
C ALA A 134 -0.65 -12.47 -3.33
N ILE A 135 0.50 -13.09 -3.54
CA ILE A 135 1.48 -12.70 -4.55
C ILE A 135 1.17 -13.52 -5.79
N ILE A 136 0.94 -12.82 -6.90
CA ILE A 136 0.63 -13.44 -8.19
C ILE A 136 1.84 -13.28 -9.10
N ASP A 137 2.32 -14.40 -9.67
CA ASP A 137 3.38 -14.45 -10.65
C ASP A 137 2.95 -15.35 -11.82
N ARG A 138 3.14 -14.90 -13.06
CA ARG A 138 2.77 -15.61 -14.31
C ARG A 138 1.36 -16.24 -14.28
N GLY A 139 0.39 -15.50 -13.73
CA GLY A 139 -1.02 -15.92 -13.67
C GLY A 139 -1.33 -16.99 -12.62
N ARG A 140 -0.42 -17.29 -11.70
CA ARG A 140 -0.63 -18.21 -10.58
C ARG A 140 -0.33 -17.51 -9.26
N ILE A 141 -1.02 -17.93 -8.20
CA ILE A 141 -0.70 -17.48 -6.84
C ILE A 141 0.60 -18.19 -6.45
N ALA A 142 1.70 -17.43 -6.38
CA ALA A 142 2.99 -17.92 -5.94
C ALA A 142 3.03 -18.11 -4.42
N GLU A 143 2.34 -17.24 -3.69
CA GLU A 143 2.32 -17.24 -2.23
C GLU A 143 1.02 -16.60 -1.73
N SER A 144 0.42 -17.15 -0.68
CA SER A 144 -0.76 -16.55 -0.04
C SER A 144 -0.79 -16.88 1.44
N ASP A 145 -0.74 -15.83 2.27
CA ASP A 145 -0.75 -15.96 3.71
C ASP A 145 -1.28 -14.67 4.36
N ARG A 146 -1.33 -14.66 5.70
CA ARG A 146 -1.44 -13.42 6.46
C ARG A 146 -0.15 -12.63 6.38
N MET A 147 -0.26 -11.30 6.40
CA MET A 147 0.88 -10.39 6.31
C MET A 147 1.91 -10.65 7.41
N ASP A 148 1.46 -10.82 8.66
CA ASP A 148 2.32 -11.12 9.81
C ASP A 148 3.15 -12.39 9.60
N ARG A 149 2.52 -13.47 9.14
CA ARG A 149 3.18 -14.76 8.84
C ARG A 149 4.12 -14.67 7.65
N LEU A 150 3.73 -13.94 6.61
CA LEU A 150 4.57 -13.75 5.43
C LEU A 150 5.87 -13.04 5.81
N LEU A 151 5.78 -11.95 6.58
CA LEU A 151 6.94 -11.20 7.06
C LEU A 151 7.84 -12.07 7.96
N LEU A 152 7.28 -13.04 8.70
CA LEU A 152 8.07 -13.97 9.51
C LEU A 152 8.95 -14.93 8.70
N LYS A 153 8.69 -15.14 7.40
CA LYS A 153 9.47 -16.06 6.54
C LYS A 153 10.87 -15.55 6.20
N LEU A 154 11.15 -14.26 6.40
CA LEU A 154 12.52 -13.75 6.30
C LEU A 154 13.35 -14.23 7.49
N HIS A 155 14.49 -14.85 7.22
CA HIS A 155 15.44 -15.30 8.24
C HIS A 155 16.53 -14.27 8.54
N THR A 156 16.72 -13.34 7.62
CA THR A 156 17.74 -12.29 7.69
C THR A 156 17.10 -10.95 7.37
N GLU A 157 17.55 -9.90 8.04
CA GLU A 157 17.15 -8.52 7.79
C GLU A 157 18.41 -7.70 7.49
N SER A 158 18.35 -6.87 6.44
CA SER A 158 19.44 -5.96 6.08
C SER A 158 19.22 -4.58 6.68
N PHE A 159 20.19 -4.12 7.47
CA PHE A 159 20.22 -2.81 8.09
C PHE A 159 21.31 -1.93 7.49
N VAL A 160 21.08 -0.62 7.51
CA VAL A 160 22.05 0.41 7.16
C VAL A 160 22.31 1.25 8.41
N LEU A 161 23.56 1.27 8.84
CA LEU A 161 24.06 2.03 9.98
C LEU A 161 24.78 3.27 9.46
N SER A 162 24.40 4.46 9.95
CA SER A 162 25.19 5.68 9.74
C SER A 162 26.08 5.93 10.94
N LEU A 163 27.37 6.16 10.69
CA LEU A 163 28.41 6.31 11.68
C LEU A 163 28.75 7.78 11.92
N ARG A 164 29.20 8.10 13.14
CA ARG A 164 29.67 9.45 13.50
C ARG A 164 31.08 9.68 12.95
N GLU A 165 31.97 8.72 13.13
CA GLU A 165 33.34 8.75 12.66
C GLU A 165 33.49 7.98 11.34
N ALA A 166 34.43 8.43 10.50
CA ALA A 166 34.81 7.72 9.30
C ALA A 166 35.62 6.46 9.65
N VAL A 167 35.23 5.32 9.09
CA VAL A 167 35.94 4.05 9.26
C VAL A 167 36.59 3.66 7.92
N GLY A 168 37.89 3.37 7.97
CA GLY A 168 38.67 3.01 6.78
C GLY A 168 38.67 1.52 6.42
N THR A 169 38.29 0.66 7.36
CA THR A 169 38.25 -0.80 7.20
C THR A 169 36.90 -1.35 7.65
N VAL A 170 36.42 -2.39 6.96
CA VAL A 170 35.19 -3.08 7.38
C VAL A 170 35.42 -3.70 8.76
N PRO A 171 34.62 -3.37 9.80
CA PRO A 171 34.74 -4.03 11.10
C PRO A 171 34.31 -5.48 10.96
N SER A 172 35.17 -6.41 11.41
CA SER A 172 34.82 -7.83 11.43
C SER A 172 34.15 -8.14 12.76
N VAL A 173 32.83 -8.33 12.71
CA VAL A 173 32.03 -8.72 13.89
C VAL A 173 31.63 -10.20 13.73
N PRO A 174 31.99 -11.09 14.66
CA PRO A 174 31.73 -12.51 14.52
C PRO A 174 30.24 -12.85 14.30
N GLY A 175 29.93 -13.36 13.11
CA GLY A 175 28.61 -13.82 12.72
C GLY A 175 27.61 -12.73 12.35
N TYR A 176 28.11 -11.55 11.97
CA TYR A 176 27.38 -10.56 11.20
C TYR A 176 28.08 -10.40 9.85
N ASP A 177 27.31 -10.37 8.77
CA ASP A 177 27.84 -9.99 7.47
C ASP A 177 27.79 -8.47 7.36
N ILE A 178 28.96 -7.83 7.29
CA ILE A 178 29.10 -6.37 7.28
C ILE A 178 29.79 -5.94 6.02
N ARG A 179 29.20 -4.96 5.34
CA ARG A 179 29.77 -4.32 4.16
C ARG A 179 29.89 -2.82 4.39
N LEU A 180 31.07 -2.26 4.11
CA LEU A 180 31.27 -0.82 4.08
C LEU A 180 30.80 -0.28 2.71
N VAL A 181 29.80 0.59 2.72
CA VAL A 181 29.29 1.25 1.51
C VAL A 181 30.10 2.51 1.22
N ASP A 182 30.34 3.29 2.27
CA ASP A 182 31.18 4.48 2.29
C ASP A 182 31.77 4.64 3.71
N PRO A 183 32.75 5.53 3.94
CA PRO A 183 33.42 5.64 5.25
C PRO A 183 32.49 5.90 6.44
N HIS A 184 31.26 6.39 6.25
CA HIS A 184 30.30 6.64 7.32
C HIS A 184 29.07 5.73 7.25
N THR A 185 29.04 4.73 6.36
CA THR A 185 27.87 3.88 6.15
C THR A 185 28.24 2.41 6.10
N LEU A 186 27.72 1.65 7.06
CA LEU A 186 27.80 0.18 7.07
C LEU A 186 26.44 -0.42 6.70
N GLU A 187 26.48 -1.44 5.86
CA GLU A 187 25.37 -2.36 5.67
C GLU A 187 25.63 -3.63 6.49
N VAL A 188 24.64 -4.09 7.22
CA VAL A 188 24.74 -5.29 8.05
C VAL A 188 23.56 -6.21 7.78
N GLU A 189 23.85 -7.47 7.47
CA GLU A 189 22.83 -8.52 7.44
C GLU A 189 22.77 -9.22 8.81
N VAL A 190 21.60 -9.17 9.43
CA VAL A 190 21.37 -9.72 10.78
C VAL A 190 20.37 -10.84 10.68
N SER A 191 20.77 -12.03 11.10
CA SER A 191 19.89 -13.19 11.19
C SER A 191 18.97 -13.09 12.42
N LYS A 192 17.75 -13.64 12.33
CA LYS A 192 16.74 -13.56 13.41
C LYS A 192 17.14 -14.19 14.73
N ASP A 193 18.13 -15.07 14.73
CA ASP A 193 18.71 -15.72 15.90
C ASP A 193 19.74 -14.85 16.65
N ARG A 194 20.02 -13.64 16.15
CA ARG A 194 21.00 -12.71 16.72
C ARG A 194 20.39 -11.38 17.11
N ASP A 195 20.91 -10.78 18.18
CA ASP A 195 20.48 -9.47 18.65
C ASP A 195 21.31 -8.36 17.98
N LEU A 196 20.67 -7.24 17.66
CA LEU A 196 21.36 -6.02 17.25
C LEU A 196 22.21 -5.43 18.40
N ASN A 197 21.84 -5.70 19.66
CA ASN A 197 22.58 -5.21 20.82
C ASN A 197 24.02 -5.73 20.86
N ASP A 198 24.25 -7.00 20.50
CA ASP A 198 25.59 -7.59 20.47
C ASP A 198 26.46 -6.92 19.39
N LEU A 199 25.86 -6.61 18.23
CA LEU A 199 26.49 -5.83 17.17
C LEU A 199 26.88 -4.43 17.67
N PHE A 200 25.97 -3.71 18.33
CA PHE A 200 26.25 -2.38 18.85
C PHE A 200 27.31 -2.39 19.97
N ALA A 201 27.29 -3.40 20.83
CA ALA A 201 28.30 -3.57 21.87
C ALA A 201 29.69 -3.74 21.26
N TYR A 202 29.82 -4.60 20.24
CA TYR A 202 31.09 -4.81 19.55
C TYR A 202 31.58 -3.55 18.84
N LEU A 203 30.71 -2.88 18.07
CA LEU A 203 31.06 -1.62 17.40
C LEU A 203 31.52 -0.55 18.41
N SER A 204 30.87 -0.50 19.58
CA SER A 204 31.27 0.43 20.66
C SER A 204 32.66 0.11 21.22
N THR A 205 33.05 -1.17 21.34
CA THR A 205 34.41 -1.53 21.77
C THR A 205 35.49 -1.09 20.79
N GLU A 206 35.17 -1.08 19.49
CA GLU A 206 36.02 -0.57 18.41
C GLU A 206 35.95 0.96 18.27
N ARG A 207 35.25 1.66 19.17
CA ARG A 207 34.99 3.12 19.12
C ARG A 207 34.28 3.58 17.85
N ILE A 208 33.45 2.71 17.27
CA ILE A 208 32.60 3.02 16.12
C ILE A 208 31.22 3.42 16.65
N HIS A 209 30.88 4.70 16.57
CA HIS A 209 29.60 5.18 17.07
C HIS A 209 28.53 5.23 15.98
N VAL A 210 27.50 4.39 16.11
CA VAL A 210 26.32 4.43 15.24
C VAL A 210 25.40 5.58 15.67
N VAL A 211 25.06 6.45 14.73
CA VAL A 211 24.17 7.60 14.93
C VAL A 211 22.74 7.24 14.56
N THR A 212 22.54 6.52 13.46
CA THR A 212 21.21 6.11 12.99
C THR A 212 21.24 4.69 12.46
N LEU A 213 20.09 4.03 12.57
CA LEU A 213 19.79 2.71 12.04
C LEU A 213 18.57 2.85 11.13
N ARG A 214 18.62 2.28 9.93
CA ARG A 214 17.45 2.14 9.05
C ARG A 214 17.46 0.78 8.36
N ASN A 215 16.30 0.27 7.98
CA ASN A 215 16.22 -0.92 7.13
C ASN A 215 16.66 -0.57 5.71
N LYS A 216 17.40 -1.47 5.05
CA LYS A 216 17.88 -1.26 3.67
C LYS A 216 16.75 -1.37 2.66
N VAL A 217 15.90 -2.38 2.82
CA VAL A 217 14.78 -2.70 1.93
C VAL A 217 13.56 -3.02 2.78
N ASN A 218 12.36 -2.77 2.25
CA ASN A 218 11.15 -3.23 2.90
C ASN A 218 11.14 -4.78 2.92
N ARG A 219 10.79 -5.38 4.06
CA ARG A 219 10.69 -6.83 4.22
C ARG A 219 9.80 -7.48 3.15
N LEU A 220 8.68 -6.84 2.79
CA LEU A 220 7.79 -7.39 1.78
C LEU A 220 8.42 -7.40 0.38
N GLU A 221 9.25 -6.40 0.07
CA GLU A 221 10.00 -6.31 -1.18
C GLU A 221 11.07 -7.39 -1.28
N GLU A 222 11.78 -7.67 -0.19
CA GLU A 222 12.76 -8.76 -0.16
C GLU A 222 12.11 -10.14 -0.40
N ILE A 223 10.94 -10.38 0.20
CA ILE A 223 10.16 -11.60 -0.01
C ILE A 223 9.74 -11.73 -1.49
N PHE A 224 9.27 -10.63 -2.08
CA PHE A 224 8.89 -10.60 -3.48
C PHE A 224 10.07 -10.93 -4.41
N MET A 225 11.22 -10.30 -4.22
CA MET A 225 12.42 -10.55 -5.02
C MET A 225 12.86 -12.02 -4.94
N ARG A 226 12.90 -12.60 -3.73
CA ARG A 226 13.24 -14.02 -3.54
C ARG A 226 12.26 -14.98 -4.22
N LEU A 227 10.98 -14.64 -4.30
CA LEU A 227 9.97 -15.44 -5.00
C LEU A 227 10.17 -15.38 -6.53
N VAL A 228 10.42 -14.18 -7.06
CA VAL A 228 10.66 -13.97 -8.50
C VAL A 228 11.96 -14.67 -8.95
N ASP A 229 13.04 -14.58 -8.16
CA ASP A 229 14.32 -15.23 -8.48
C ASP A 229 14.20 -16.76 -8.52
N LYS A 230 13.43 -17.35 -7.59
CA LYS A 230 13.15 -18.80 -7.59
C LYS A 230 12.33 -19.23 -8.81
N SER A 231 11.33 -18.44 -9.21
CA SER A 231 10.55 -18.68 -10.44
C SER A 231 11.38 -18.51 -11.72
N GLY A 232 12.44 -17.70 -11.68
CA GLY A 232 13.39 -17.51 -12.77
C GLY A 232 14.38 -18.68 -12.93
N ALA A 233 14.85 -19.26 -11.82
CA ALA A 233 15.79 -20.38 -11.82
C ALA A 233 15.16 -21.74 -12.20
N ALA A 234 13.82 -21.84 -12.17
CA ALA A 234 13.07 -23.06 -12.49
C ALA A 234 12.51 -23.10 -13.93
N ALA A 235 12.90 -22.16 -14.79
CA ALA A 235 12.52 -22.08 -16.20
C ALA A 235 13.76 -22.24 -17.10
#